data_AF-A0A1N7JAN6-F1
#
_entry.id   AF-A0A1N7JAN6-F1
#
_cell.length_a   1.000
_cell.length_b   1.000
_cell.length_c   1.000
_cell.angle_alpha   90.00
_cell.angle_beta   90.00
_cell.angle_gamma   90.00
#
_symmetry.space_group_name_H-M   'P 1'
#
loop_
_entity.id
_entity.type
_entity.pdbx_description
1 polymer ?
#
loop_
_entity_poly.entity_id
_entity_poly.type
_entity_poly.pdbx_seq_one_letter_code
_entity_poly.pdbx_strand_id
1 'polypeptide(L)'
;MNVVEWLYLYLAGIGLVSLAPGIFVVKKTGQAAGGFAVTLWVSLMLLIFLFRWFHSAASDIFMGTIPWIFNQVFVIGLYLLYILIIWFLLKKFSVRK
;
A
#
# COMPACT_ATOMS: atom_id res chain seq x y z
N MET A 1 17.75 -7.35 -10.25
CA MET A 1 16.74 -6.32 -9.97
C MET A 1 17.38 -5.16 -9.25
N ASN A 2 17.10 -3.93 -9.67
CA ASN A 2 17.60 -2.72 -9.03
C ASN A 2 16.71 -2.30 -7.83
N VAL A 3 17.18 -1.34 -7.02
CA VAL A 3 16.47 -0.88 -5.81
C VAL A 3 15.06 -0.34 -6.12
N VAL A 4 14.87 0.27 -7.30
CA VAL A 4 13.60 0.84 -7.74
C VAL A 4 12.59 -0.25 -8.10
N GLU A 5 13.02 -1.32 -8.77
CA GLU A 5 12.18 -2.47 -9.08
C GLU A 5 11.68 -3.15 -7.80
N TRP A 6 12.57 -3.31 -6.82
CA TRP A 6 12.20 -3.82 -5.49
C TRP A 6 11.21 -2.91 -4.76
N LEU A 7 11.35 -1.59 -4.85
CA LEU A 7 10.39 -0.63 -4.29
C LEU A 7 8.97 -0.90 -4.80
N TYR A 8 8.80 -1.06 -6.12
CA TYR A 8 7.48 -1.27 -6.71
C TYR A 8 6.92 -2.67 -6.43
N LEU A 9 7.77 -3.68 -6.35
CA LEU A 9 7.34 -5.02 -5.95
C LEU A 9 6.90 -5.07 -4.48
N TYR A 10 7.63 -4.41 -3.60
CA TYR A 10 7.21 -4.29 -2.20
C TYR A 10 5.92 -3.47 -2.06
N LEU A 11 5.75 -2.40 -2.83
CA LEU A 11 4.49 -1.66 -2.86
C LEU A 11 3.31 -2.56 -3.27
N ALA A 12 3.47 -3.36 -4.33
CA ALA A 12 2.46 -4.32 -4.76
C ALA A 12 2.18 -5.38 -3.67
N GLY A 13 3.23 -5.90 -3.03
CA GLY A 13 3.14 -6.84 -1.91
C GLY A 13 2.37 -6.26 -0.72
N ILE A 14 2.62 -4.99 -0.36
CA ILE A 14 1.88 -4.27 0.67
C ILE A 14 0.39 -4.21 0.34
N GLY A 15 0.05 -3.89 -0.92
CA GLY A 15 -1.33 -3.90 -1.37
C GLY A 15 -2.02 -5.24 -1.16
N LEU A 16 -1.36 -6.34 -1.53
CA LEU A 16 -1.90 -7.69 -1.37
C LEU A 16 -2.03 -8.11 0.10
N VAL A 17 -0.99 -7.87 0.90
CA VAL A 17 -0.94 -8.29 2.31
C VAL A 17 -1.92 -7.48 3.17
N SER A 18 -2.05 -6.18 2.93
CA SER A 18 -2.96 -5.32 3.70
C SER A 18 -4.44 -5.56 3.36
N LEU A 19 -4.74 -6.06 2.16
CA LEU A 19 -6.10 -6.35 1.75
C LEU A 19 -6.71 -7.56 2.48
N ALA A 20 -5.91 -8.58 2.79
CA ALA A 20 -6.36 -9.79 3.47
C ALA A 20 -7.11 -9.53 4.80
N PRO A 21 -6.55 -8.77 5.78
CA PRO A 21 -7.27 -8.45 7.00
C PRO A 21 -8.51 -7.58 6.76
N GLY A 22 -8.49 -6.70 5.75
CA GLY A 22 -9.66 -5.93 5.36
C GLY A 22 -10.82 -6.79 4.89
N ILE A 23 -10.56 -7.72 3.97
CA ILE A 23 -11.55 -8.69 3.49
C ILE A 23 -12.09 -9.53 4.65
N PHE A 24 -11.22 -9.99 5.55
CA PHE A 24 -11.63 -10.74 6.73
C PHE A 24 -12.63 -9.95 7.60
N VAL A 25 -12.35 -8.67 7.84
CA VAL A 25 -13.25 -7.78 8.60
C VAL A 25 -14.58 -7.56 7.87
N VAL A 26 -14.58 -7.33 6.55
CA VAL A 26 -15.83 -7.20 5.77
C VAL A 26 -16.65 -8.49 5.86
N LYS A 27 -16.03 -9.66 5.70
CA LYS A 27 -16.73 -10.95 5.81
C LYS A 27 -17.32 -11.19 7.20
N LYS A 28 -16.63 -10.78 8.26
CA LYS A 28 -17.08 -10.97 9.65
C LYS A 28 -18.16 -9.98 10.06
N THR A 29 -18.07 -8.73 9.63
CA THR A 29 -18.93 -7.62 10.10
C THR A 29 -20.02 -7.23 9.11
N GLY A 30 -19.87 -7.59 7.84
CA GLY A 30 -20.69 -7.10 6.73
C GLY A 30 -20.39 -5.66 6.30
N GLN A 31 -19.53 -4.92 7.02
CA GLN A 31 -19.35 -3.49 6.83
C GLN A 31 -18.09 -3.18 6.00
N ALA A 32 -18.27 -2.58 4.82
CA ALA A 32 -17.16 -2.15 3.96
C ALA A 32 -16.24 -1.14 4.65
N ALA A 33 -16.83 -0.20 5.42
CA ALA A 33 -16.09 0.86 6.09
C ALA A 33 -15.07 0.32 7.11
N GLY A 34 -15.47 -0.69 7.89
CA GLY A 34 -14.56 -1.33 8.86
C GLY A 34 -13.40 -2.05 8.18
N GLY A 35 -13.66 -2.83 7.13
CA GLY A 35 -12.61 -3.50 6.38
C GLY A 35 -11.68 -2.52 5.64
N PHE A 36 -12.22 -1.41 5.16
CA PHE A 36 -11.44 -0.35 4.54
C PHE A 36 -10.51 0.33 5.54
N ALA A 37 -11.02 0.68 6.73
CA ALA A 37 -10.21 1.28 7.79
C ALA A 37 -9.04 0.37 8.20
N VAL A 38 -9.30 -0.95 8.36
CA VAL A 38 -8.24 -1.91 8.68
C VAL A 38 -7.22 -2.04 7.55
N THR A 39 -7.67 -2.13 6.30
CA THR A 39 -6.77 -2.17 5.13
C THR A 39 -5.87 -0.94 5.10
N LEU A 40 -6.47 0.24 5.28
CA LEU A 40 -5.78 1.53 5.26
C LEU A 40 -4.72 1.63 6.35
N TRP A 41 -5.05 1.23 7.58
CA TRP A 41 -4.09 1.27 8.68
C TRP A 41 -2.91 0.31 8.45
N VAL A 42 -3.20 -0.92 8.06
CA VAL A 42 -2.15 -1.93 7.79
C VAL A 42 -1.27 -1.48 6.62
N SER A 43 -1.87 -1.01 5.53
CA SER A 43 -1.11 -0.55 4.36
C SER A 43 -0.27 0.69 4.67
N LEU A 44 -0.78 1.62 5.47
CA LEU A 44 -0.06 2.84 5.86
C LEU A 44 1.17 2.50 6.72
N MET A 45 1.02 1.61 7.71
CA MET A 45 2.15 1.18 8.53
C MET A 45 3.24 0.53 7.68
N LEU A 46 2.85 -0.38 6.77
CA LEU A 46 3.80 -1.02 5.87
C LEU A 46 4.45 -0.03 4.89
N LEU A 47 3.71 0.98 4.42
CA LEU A 47 4.25 2.02 3.54
C LEU A 47 5.34 2.85 4.24
N ILE A 48 5.17 3.15 5.54
CA ILE A 48 6.20 3.82 6.34
C ILE A 48 7.47 2.96 6.42
N PHE A 49 7.33 1.65 6.64
CA PHE A 49 8.47 0.73 6.61
C PHE A 49 9.14 0.69 5.22
N LEU A 50 8.35 0.69 4.15
CA LEU A 50 8.86 0.72 2.78
C LEU A 50 9.68 1.98 2.51
N PHE A 51 9.22 3.15 2.95
CA PHE A 51 9.96 4.41 2.77
C PHE A 51 11.26 4.44 3.56
N ARG A 52 11.27 3.90 4.78
CA ARG A 52 12.51 3.76 5.57
C ARG A 52 13.50 2.83 4.90
N TRP A 53 13.03 1.68 4.41
CA TRP A 53 13.86 0.74 3.66
C TRP A 53 14.42 1.38 2.39
N PHE A 54 13.58 2.05 1.59
CA PHE A 54 13.99 2.67 0.34
C PHE A 54 14.99 3.80 0.55
N HIS A 55 14.85 4.58 1.63
CA HIS A 55 15.83 5.60 1.98
C HIS A 55 17.22 4.99 2.27
N SER A 56 17.29 3.91 3.05
CA SER A 56 18.54 3.20 3.32
C SER A 56 19.12 2.55 2.06
N ALA A 57 18.29 1.85 1.28
CA ALA A 57 18.75 1.18 0.07
C ALA A 57 19.21 2.19 -1.00
N ALA A 58 18.59 3.37 -1.06
CA ALA A 58 18.99 4.45 -1.96
C ALA A 58 20.32 5.10 -1.55
N SER A 59 20.61 5.23 -0.24
CA SER A 59 21.89 5.75 0.22
C SER A 59 23.05 4.80 -0.10
N ASP A 60 22.84 3.49 0.01
CA ASP A 60 23.87 2.48 -0.24
C ASP A 60 24.37 2.48 -1.70
N ILE A 61 23.52 2.91 -2.64
CA ILE A 61 23.85 3.01 -4.07
C ILE A 61 24.12 4.45 -4.51
N PHE A 62 24.25 5.39 -3.57
CA PHE A 62 24.42 6.82 -3.85
C PHE A 62 23.39 7.38 -4.84
N MET A 63 22.13 6.97 -4.69
CA MET A 63 21.05 7.47 -5.54
C MET A 63 20.92 8.99 -5.35
N GLY A 64 20.93 9.73 -6.45
CA GLY A 64 20.73 11.17 -6.41
C GLY A 64 19.36 11.56 -5.83
N THR A 65 19.29 12.74 -5.23
CA THR A 65 18.07 13.26 -4.58
C THR A 65 16.89 13.36 -5.55
N ILE A 66 17.12 13.77 -6.80
CA ILE A 66 16.05 13.91 -7.81
C ILE A 66 15.39 12.55 -8.13
N PRO A 67 16.14 11.50 -8.53
CA PRO A 67 15.58 10.15 -8.66
C PRO A 67 14.87 9.65 -7.40
N TRP A 68 15.43 9.91 -6.21
CA TRP A 68 14.83 9.47 -4.96
C TRP A 68 13.45 10.11 -4.72
N ILE A 69 13.34 11.45 -4.82
CA ILE A 69 12.06 12.17 -4.65
C ILE A 69 11.05 11.73 -5.70
N PHE A 70 11.47 11.58 -6.97
CA PHE A 70 10.56 11.18 -8.04
C PHE A 70 9.90 9.82 -7.75
N ASN A 71 10.68 8.84 -7.29
CA ASN A 71 10.16 7.53 -6.91
C ASN A 71 9.19 7.62 -5.72
N GLN A 72 9.49 8.43 -4.71
CA GLN A 72 8.60 8.62 -3.56
C GLN A 72 7.25 9.22 -3.96
N VAL A 73 7.26 10.29 -4.77
CA VAL A 73 6.04 10.93 -5.27
C VAL A 73 5.21 9.94 -6.09
N PHE A 74 5.87 9.15 -6.95
CA PHE A 74 5.18 8.16 -7.76
C PHE A 74 4.55 7.04 -6.90
N VAL A 75 5.26 6.56 -5.87
CA VAL A 75 4.70 5.58 -4.91
C VAL A 75 3.49 6.15 -4.18
N ILE A 76 3.53 7.41 -3.74
CA ILE A 76 2.37 8.06 -3.11
C ILE A 76 1.19 8.11 -4.08
N GLY A 77 1.41 8.48 -5.35
CA GLY A 77 0.39 8.49 -6.38
C GLY A 77 -0.27 7.12 -6.59
N LEU A 78 0.56 6.07 -6.72
CA LEU A 78 0.09 4.68 -6.83
C LEU A 78 -0.66 4.22 -5.58
N TYR A 79 -0.20 4.62 -4.39
CA TYR A 79 -0.86 4.29 -3.14
C TYR A 79 -2.25 4.93 -3.03
N LEU A 80 -2.42 6.18 -3.45
CA LEU A 80 -3.72 6.83 -3.51
C LEU A 80 -4.67 6.11 -4.49
N LEU A 81 -4.16 5.71 -5.65
CA LEU A 81 -4.93 4.91 -6.61
C LEU A 81 -5.35 3.55 -6.01
N TYR A 82 -4.43 2.89 -5.30
CA TYR A 82 -4.71 1.64 -4.57
C TYR A 82 -5.85 1.83 -3.55
N ILE A 83 -5.80 2.88 -2.73
CA ILE A 83 -6.85 3.18 -1.74
C ILE A 83 -8.22 3.32 -2.43
N LEU A 84 -8.28 4.07 -3.53
CA LEU A 84 -9.50 4.24 -4.31
C LEU A 84 -10.06 2.90 -4.80
N ILE A 85 -9.20 2.07 -5.40
CA ILE A 85 -9.59 0.75 -5.92
C ILE A 85 -10.10 -0.15 -4.79
N ILE A 86 -9.42 -0.18 -3.65
CA ILE A 86 -9.79 -1.02 -2.50
C ILE A 86 -11.14 -0.64 -1.93
N TRP A 87 -11.46 0.65 -1.85
CA TRP A 87 -12.79 1.08 -1.40
C TRP A 87 -13.91 0.44 -2.25
N PHE A 88 -13.79 0.52 -3.57
CA PHE A 88 -14.78 -0.08 -4.48
C PHE A 88 -14.77 -1.61 -4.40
N LEU A 89 -13.60 -2.22 -4.24
CA LEU A 89 -13.46 -3.67 -4.11
C LEU A 89 -14.16 -4.18 -2.85
N LEU A 90 -13.87 -3.60 -1.67
CA LEU A 90 -14.48 -4.00 -0.40
C LEU A 90 -15.98 -3.72 -0.37
N LYS A 91 -16.45 -2.68 -1.04
CA LYS A 91 -17.89 -2.41 -1.22
C LYS A 91 -18.61 -3.53 -1.97
N LYS A 92 -17.95 -4.22 -2.91
CA LYS A 92 -18.53 -5.40 -3.58
C LYS A 92 -18.67 -6.62 -2.66
N PHE A 93 -17.79 -6.75 -1.67
CA PHE A 93 -17.82 -7.85 -0.70
C PHE A 93 -18.74 -7.60 0.50
N SER A 94 -19.13 -6.35 0.74
CA SER A 94 -20.08 -6.00 1.79
C SER A 94 -21.47 -6.48 1.41
N VAL A 95 -22.09 -7.23 2.31
CA VAL A 95 -23.47 -7.69 2.16
C VAL A 95 -24.37 -6.46 2.20
N ARG A 96 -25.08 -6.17 1.10
CA ARG A 96 -26.26 -5.29 1.15
C ARG A 96 -27.29 -5.98 2.04
N LYS A 97 -27.32 -5.64 3.33
CA LYS A 97 -28.51 -5.85 4.14
C LYS A 97 -29.50 -4.75 3.82
#